data_AF-A0A350QA76-F1
#
_entry.id   AF-A0A350QA76-F1
#
_cell.length_a   1.000
_cell.length_b   1.000
_cell.length_c   1.000
_cell.angle_alpha   90.00
_cell.angle_beta   90.00
_cell.angle_gamma   90.00
#
_symmetry.space_group_name_H-M   'P 1'
#
loop_
_entity.id
_entity.type
_entity.pdbx_description
1 polymer ?
#
loop_
_entity_poly.entity_id
_entity_poly.type
_entity_poly.pdbx_seq_one_letter_code
_entity_poly.pdbx_strand_id
1 'polypeptide(L)'
;GATGAVTTMFAPGATVVVWALLDHFTTGKTTAVGLATAIVVGLVAITPASGFVTPMGAIAIGAIAAIPSYFFIKWRTSSSLDDSLDVFGAHGIGGAVGAILTGVFA
;
A
#
# COMPACT_ATOMS: atom_id res chain seq x y z
N GLY A 1 11.06 -16.79 -12.03
CA GLY A 1 9.85 -17.64 -12.10
C GLY A 1 9.00 -17.52 -10.85
N ALA A 2 9.48 -18.05 -9.72
CA ALA A 2 8.70 -18.11 -8.47
C ALA A 2 8.74 -16.83 -7.60
N THR A 3 9.71 -15.92 -7.81
CA THR A 3 9.88 -14.70 -7.00
C THR A 3 8.71 -13.73 -7.10
N GLY A 4 8.13 -13.54 -8.30
CA GLY A 4 7.02 -12.59 -8.50
C GLY A 4 5.70 -12.97 -7.83
N ALA A 5 5.37 -14.26 -7.80
CA ALA A 5 4.17 -14.72 -7.09
C ALA A 5 4.31 -14.51 -5.57
N VAL A 6 5.52 -14.74 -5.05
CA VAL A 6 5.82 -14.63 -3.63
C VAL A 6 5.83 -13.16 -3.17
N THR A 7 6.49 -12.27 -3.91
CA THR A 7 6.52 -10.82 -3.60
C THR A 7 5.12 -10.19 -3.66
N THR A 8 4.28 -10.65 -4.58
CA THR A 8 2.88 -10.20 -4.73
C THR A 8 1.96 -10.66 -3.59
N MET A 9 2.35 -11.65 -2.79
CA MET A 9 1.62 -12.01 -1.56
C MET A 9 2.16 -11.29 -0.33
N PHE A 10 3.48 -11.15 -0.22
CA PHE A 10 4.13 -10.53 0.94
C PHE A 10 3.94 -9.02 1.02
N ALA A 11 3.96 -8.30 -0.11
CA ALA A 11 3.77 -6.85 -0.11
C ALA A 11 2.35 -6.43 0.33
N PRO A 12 1.25 -6.99 -0.21
CA PRO A 12 -0.10 -6.69 0.29
C PRO A 12 -0.30 -7.13 1.73
N GLY A 13 0.25 -8.28 2.14
CA GLY A 13 0.20 -8.74 3.52
C GLY A 13 0.84 -7.72 4.49
N ALA A 14 2.03 -7.21 4.14
CA ALA A 14 2.70 -6.17 4.92
C ALA A 14 1.90 -4.85 4.94
N THR A 15 1.33 -4.47 3.79
CA THR A 15 0.51 -3.26 3.65
C THR A 15 -0.73 -3.33 4.56
N VAL A 16 -1.41 -4.48 4.58
CA VAL A 16 -2.57 -4.76 5.45
C VAL A 16 -2.20 -4.65 6.93
N VAL A 17 -1.06 -5.20 7.35
CA VAL A 17 -0.62 -5.12 8.75
C VAL A 17 -0.38 -3.66 9.15
N VAL A 18 0.36 -2.90 8.34
CA VAL A 18 0.62 -1.48 8.63
C VAL A 18 -0.67 -0.68 8.63
N TRP A 19 -1.57 -0.92 7.66
CA TRP A 19 -2.86 -0.24 7.59
C TRP A 19 -3.74 -0.55 8.81
N ALA A 20 -3.80 -1.82 9.24
CA ALA A 20 -4.56 -2.23 10.42
C ALA A 20 -4.03 -1.55 11.69
N LEU A 21 -2.71 -1.44 11.82
CA LEU A 21 -2.07 -0.70 12.92
C LEU A 21 -2.41 0.78 12.86
N LEU A 22 -2.33 1.42 11.69
CA LEU A 22 -2.68 2.83 11.50
C LEU A 22 -4.17 3.09 11.81
N ASP A 23 -5.08 2.20 11.37
CA ASP A 23 -6.49 2.25 11.74
C ASP A 23 -6.65 2.16 13.26
N HIS A 24 -6.02 1.17 13.88
CA HIS A 24 -6.14 0.97 15.32
C HIS A 24 -5.63 2.19 16.11
N PHE A 25 -4.51 2.78 15.73
CA PHE A 25 -3.96 3.96 16.42
C PHE A 25 -4.70 5.25 16.15
N THR A 26 -5.34 5.40 14.99
CA THR A 26 -5.89 6.70 14.58
C THR A 26 -7.42 6.78 14.57
N THR A 27 -8.13 5.66 14.54
CA THR A 27 -9.59 5.58 14.63
C THR A 27 -10.07 4.63 15.73
N GLY A 28 -9.18 3.81 16.29
CA GLY A 28 -9.51 2.80 17.30
C GLY A 28 -10.20 1.55 16.73
N LYS A 29 -10.50 1.51 15.42
CA LYS A 29 -11.25 0.42 14.79
C LYS A 29 -10.70 0.12 13.40
N THR A 30 -10.28 -1.12 13.20
CA THR A 30 -9.90 -1.63 11.88
C THR A 30 -11.16 -1.92 11.06
N THR A 31 -11.27 -1.35 9.87
CA THR A 31 -12.46 -1.50 9.01
C THR A 31 -12.22 -2.48 7.86
N ALA A 32 -13.23 -3.25 7.47
CA ALA A 32 -13.11 -4.17 6.34
C ALA A 32 -12.79 -3.44 5.02
N VAL A 33 -13.37 -2.25 4.82
CA VAL A 33 -13.11 -1.40 3.66
C VAL A 33 -11.67 -0.89 3.68
N GLY A 34 -11.16 -0.43 4.84
CA GLY A 34 -9.76 -0.01 4.97
C GLY A 34 -8.78 -1.13 4.65
N LEU A 35 -9.04 -2.35 5.13
CA LEU A 35 -8.22 -3.52 4.79
C LEU A 35 -8.28 -3.88 3.30
N ALA A 36 -9.46 -3.81 2.68
CA ALA A 36 -9.60 -4.03 1.24
C ALA A 36 -8.79 -3.00 0.43
N THR A 37 -8.86 -1.72 0.82
CA THR A 37 -8.04 -0.64 0.23
C THR A 37 -6.55 -0.90 0.43
N ALA A 38 -6.14 -1.36 1.60
CA ALA A 38 -4.75 -1.71 1.90
C ALA A 38 -4.21 -2.81 0.98
N ILE A 39 -5.02 -3.83 0.68
CA ILE A 39 -4.64 -4.89 -0.26
C ILE A 39 -4.39 -4.31 -1.65
N VAL A 40 -5.28 -3.45 -2.14
CA VAL A 40 -5.14 -2.79 -3.45
C VAL A 40 -3.87 -1.94 -3.48
N VAL A 41 -3.64 -1.11 -2.46
CA VAL A 41 -2.42 -0.27 -2.35
C VAL A 41 -1.16 -1.12 -2.40
N GLY A 42 -1.12 -2.23 -1.66
CA GLY A 42 0.04 -3.11 -1.63
C GLY A 42 0.31 -3.82 -2.96
N LEU A 43 -0.75 -4.21 -3.68
CA LEU A 43 -0.64 -4.79 -5.02
C LEU A 43 -0.13 -3.77 -6.04
N VAL A 44 -0.64 -2.53 -5.98
CA VAL A 44 -0.15 -1.45 -6.85
C VAL A 44 1.32 -1.13 -6.56
N ALA A 45 1.68 -1.02 -5.28
CA ALA A 45 3.04 -0.66 -4.88
C ALA A 45 4.09 -1.70 -5.32
N ILE A 46 3.76 -3.00 -5.29
CA ILE A 46 4.70 -4.06 -5.69
C ILE A 46 4.76 -4.29 -7.20
N THR A 47 3.78 -3.80 -7.97
CA THR A 47 3.71 -4.00 -9.43
C THR A 47 5.04 -3.69 -10.17
N PRO A 48 5.68 -2.50 -9.97
CA PRO A 48 6.95 -2.20 -10.63
C PRO A 48 8.13 -3.05 -10.14
N ALA A 49 8.08 -3.56 -8.91
CA ALA A 49 9.17 -4.30 -8.25
C ALA A 49 9.04 -5.83 -8.34
N SER A 50 7.87 -6.35 -8.71
CA SER A 50 7.49 -7.76 -8.55
C SER A 50 8.50 -8.76 -9.12
N GLY A 51 9.15 -8.43 -10.24
CA GLY A 51 10.16 -9.28 -10.89
C GLY A 51 11.61 -9.07 -10.44
N PHE A 52 11.88 -8.04 -9.64
CA PHE A 52 13.24 -7.55 -9.39
C PHE A 52 13.66 -7.61 -7.91
N VAL A 53 12.71 -7.57 -6.98
CA VAL A 53 13.01 -7.49 -5.54
C VAL A 53 12.92 -8.84 -4.82
N THR A 54 13.62 -8.95 -3.68
CA THR A 54 13.49 -10.10 -2.77
C THR A 54 12.18 -10.06 -1.99
N PRO A 55 11.71 -11.18 -1.40
CA PRO A 55 10.53 -11.20 -0.53
C PRO A 55 10.61 -10.19 0.63
N MET A 56 11.79 -9.98 1.20
CA MET A 56 11.98 -8.97 2.26
C MET A 56 11.87 -7.54 1.72
N GLY A 57 12.39 -7.27 0.52
CA GLY A 57 12.17 -5.99 -0.17
C GLY A 57 10.70 -5.73 -0.45
N ALA A 58 9.94 -6.76 -0.85
CA ALA A 58 8.49 -6.65 -1.06
C ALA A 58 7.72 -6.28 0.22
N ILE A 59 8.07 -6.87 1.36
CA ILE A 59 7.50 -6.50 2.67
C ILE A 59 7.78 -5.03 2.97
N ALA A 60 9.02 -4.58 2.77
CA ALA A 60 9.40 -3.19 3.01
C ALA A 60 8.63 -2.21 2.10
N ILE A 61 8.52 -2.52 0.80
CA ILE A 61 7.76 -1.72 -0.17
C ILE A 61 6.31 -1.59 0.25
N GLY A 62 5.63 -2.70 0.57
CA GLY A 62 4.24 -2.69 1.02
C GLY A 62 4.03 -1.92 2.32
N ALA A 63 4.90 -2.15 3.30
CA ALA A 63 4.83 -1.44 4.58
C ALA A 63 5.00 0.08 4.45
N ILE A 64 5.95 0.52 3.63
CA ILE A 64 6.21 1.94 3.42
C ILE A 64 5.10 2.58 2.59
N ALA A 65 4.60 1.91 1.54
CA ALA A 65 3.53 2.41 0.69
C ALA A 65 2.19 2.59 1.44
N ALA A 66 1.93 1.80 2.48
CA ALA A 66 0.74 1.94 3.31
C ALA A 66 0.62 3.33 3.95
N ILE A 67 1.73 3.90 4.44
CA ILE A 67 1.74 5.13 5.24
C ILE A 67 1.22 6.34 4.45
N PRO A 68 1.82 6.75 3.32
CA PRO A 68 1.37 7.93 2.58
C PRO A 68 -0.02 7.73 1.97
N SER A 69 -0.34 6.54 1.48
CA SER A 69 -1.68 6.24 0.96
C SER A 69 -2.76 6.28 2.04
N TYR A 70 -2.47 5.78 3.26
CA TYR A 70 -3.38 5.84 4.40
C TYR A 70 -3.75 7.27 4.76
N PHE A 71 -2.73 8.11 4.98
CA PHE A 71 -2.95 9.49 5.42
C PHE A 71 -3.63 10.32 4.34
N PHE A 72 -3.30 10.10 3.06
CA PHE A 72 -3.96 10.80 1.97
C PHE A 72 -5.44 10.45 1.86
N ILE A 73 -5.78 9.15 1.87
CA ILE A 73 -7.17 8.70 1.79
C ILE A 73 -7.94 9.17 3.03
N LYS A 74 -7.36 9.06 4.23
CA LYS A 74 -8.00 9.54 5.45
C LYS A 74 -8.25 11.07 5.42
N TRP A 75 -7.28 11.85 4.95
CA TRP A 75 -7.44 13.30 4.80
C TRP A 75 -8.52 13.64 3.76
N ARG A 76 -8.52 12.92 2.63
CA ARG A 76 -9.56 13.01 1.62
C ARG A 76 -10.93 12.73 2.26
N THR A 77 -11.12 11.62 2.96
CA THR A 77 -12.42 11.24 3.57
C THR A 77 -12.95 12.31 4.55
N SER A 78 -12.05 13.08 5.17
CA SER A 78 -12.41 14.21 6.03
C SER A 78 -12.66 15.53 5.28
N SER A 79 -12.35 15.59 3.99
CA SER A 79 -12.46 16.79 3.15
C SER A 79 -13.70 16.71 2.27
N SER A 80 -14.21 17.85 1.77
CA SER A 80 -15.33 17.90 0.82
C SER A 80 -14.92 17.61 -0.62
N LEU A 81 -13.83 16.86 -0.82
CA LEU A 81 -13.26 16.57 -2.13
C LEU A 81 -13.88 15.30 -2.74
N ASP A 82 -13.76 15.16 -4.05
CA ASP A 82 -14.40 14.10 -4.83
C ASP A 82 -13.92 12.68 -4.45
N ASP A 83 -14.82 11.69 -4.52
CA ASP A 83 -14.55 10.25 -4.26
C ASP A 83 -13.48 9.67 -5.19
N SER A 84 -13.28 10.27 -6.37
CA SER A 84 -12.23 9.89 -7.31
C SER A 84 -10.82 10.02 -6.73
N LEU A 85 -10.62 10.88 -5.72
CA LEU A 85 -9.31 11.02 -5.08
C LEU A 85 -8.92 9.79 -4.24
N ASP A 86 -9.86 8.94 -3.84
CA ASP A 86 -9.52 7.67 -3.19
C ASP A 86 -8.80 6.73 -4.16
N VAL A 87 -9.20 6.74 -5.44
CA VAL A 87 -8.50 6.01 -6.50
C VAL A 87 -7.10 6.58 -6.71
N PHE A 88 -6.94 7.90 -6.67
CA PHE A 88 -5.63 8.55 -6.76
C PHE A 88 -4.73 8.22 -5.56
N GLY A 89 -5.28 8.21 -4.34
CA GLY A 89 -4.55 7.81 -3.15
C GLY A 89 -4.11 6.34 -3.18
N ALA A 90 -4.98 5.47 -3.69
CA ALA A 90 -4.71 4.04 -3.79
C ALA A 90 -3.73 3.69 -4.92
N HIS A 91 -3.90 4.31 -6.10
CA HIS A 91 -3.15 3.96 -7.31
C HIS A 91 -2.01 4.93 -7.60
N GLY A 92 -2.26 6.24 -7.54
CA GLY A 92 -1.29 7.29 -7.83
C GLY A 92 -0.19 7.35 -6.79
N ILE A 93 -0.57 7.52 -5.52
CA ILE A 93 0.41 7.60 -4.41
C ILE A 93 1.07 6.24 -4.17
N GLY A 94 0.27 5.17 -4.08
CA GLY A 94 0.80 3.81 -3.91
C GLY A 94 1.77 3.41 -5.04
N GLY A 95 1.40 3.72 -6.29
CA GLY A 95 2.24 3.46 -7.45
C GLY A 95 3.52 4.30 -7.51
N ALA A 96 3.44 5.59 -7.18
CA ALA A 96 4.62 6.46 -7.13
C ALA A 96 5.62 6.00 -6.07
N VAL A 97 5.14 5.67 -4.86
CA VAL A 97 5.99 5.15 -3.78
C VAL A 97 6.59 3.80 -4.18
N GLY A 98 5.78 2.90 -4.74
CA GLY A 98 6.24 1.62 -5.27
C GLY A 98 7.33 1.77 -6.33
N ALA A 99 7.17 2.68 -7.28
CA ALA A 99 8.15 2.93 -8.35
C ALA A 99 9.48 3.48 -7.80
N ILE A 100 9.42 4.42 -6.85
CA ILE A 100 10.63 4.97 -6.21
C ILE A 100 11.35 3.87 -5.43
N LEU A 101 10.64 3.12 -4.59
CA LEU A 101 11.23 2.06 -3.77
C LEU A 101 11.72 0.88 -4.62
N THR A 102 11.12 0.64 -5.78
CA THR A 102 11.66 -0.32 -6.76
C THR A 102 13.09 0.05 -7.12
N GLY A 103 13.38 1.31 -7.43
CA GLY A 103 14.74 1.77 -7.74
C GLY A 103 15.72 1.66 -6.56
N VAL A 104 15.23 1.54 -5.33
CA VAL A 104 16.05 1.40 -4.11
C VAL A 104 16.32 -0.07 -3.76
N PHE A 105 15.35 -0.95 -4.01
CA PHE A 105 15.40 -2.36 -3.60
C PHE A 105 15.67 -3.36 -4.74
N ALA A 106 15.69 -2.90 -5.99
CA ALA A 106 16.03 -3.71 -7.17
C ALA A 106 17.55 -3.91 -7.35
#